data_AF-A0A935DXD1-F1
#
_entry.id   AF-A0A935DXD1-F1
#
_cell.length_a   1.000
_cell.length_b   1.000
_cell.length_c   1.000
_cell.angle_alpha   90.00
_cell.angle_beta   90.00
_cell.angle_gamma   90.00
#
_symmetry.space_group_name_H-M   'P 1'
#
loop_
_entity.id
_entity.type
_entity.pdbx_description
1 polymer ?
#
loop_
_entity_poly.entity_id
_entity_poly.type
_entity_poly.pdbx_seq_one_letter_code
_entity_poly.pdbx_strand_id
1 'polypeptide(L)' 'MTTLSQQNGWTYVDLWDIVPANEFTNSAIHLTPAGENMLAENLAPYILENCK' A
#
# COMPACT_ATOMS: atom_id res chain seq x y z
N MET A 1 7.56 -10.54 5.17
CA MET A 1 8.21 -10.61 3.84
C MET A 1 9.41 -9.67 3.72
N THR A 2 10.16 -9.39 4.79
CA THR A 2 11.24 -8.38 4.76
C THR A 2 12.59 -8.93 4.30
N THR A 3 12.86 -10.23 4.52
CA THR A 3 14.17 -10.85 4.21
C THR A 3 14.54 -10.79 2.73
N LEU A 4 13.64 -11.19 1.83
CA LEU A 4 13.91 -11.19 0.38
C LEU A 4 14.03 -9.76 -0.15
N SER A 5 13.17 -8.85 0.30
CA SER A 5 13.24 -7.44 -0.12
C SER A 5 14.57 -6.80 0.29
N GLN A 6 15.03 -7.03 1.51
CA GLN A 6 16.34 -6.55 1.97
C GLN A 6 17.49 -7.14 1.15
N GLN A 7 17.46 -8.45 0.89
CA GLN A 7 18.49 -9.13 0.09
C GLN A 7 18.60 -8.58 -1.34
N ASN A 8 17.50 -8.10 -1.92
CA ASN A 8 17.45 -7.56 -3.28
C ASN A 8 17.50 -6.03 -3.33
N GLY A 9 17.65 -5.35 -2.17
CA GLY A 9 17.66 -3.89 -2.10
C GLY A 9 16.32 -3.26 -2.50
N TRP A 10 15.21 -3.98 -2.35
CA TRP A 10 13.87 -3.46 -2.62
C TRP A 10 13.28 -2.80 -1.37
N THR A 11 12.65 -1.64 -1.56
CA THR A 11 11.83 -1.00 -0.52
C THR A 11 10.55 -1.82 -0.34
N TYR A 12 10.39 -2.42 0.83
CA TYR A 12 9.15 -3.07 1.23
C TYR A 12 8.29 -2.08 2.02
N VAL A 13 7.12 -1.75 1.50
CA VAL A 13 6.14 -0.87 2.16
C VAL A 13 4.98 -1.72 2.64
N ASP A 14 4.70 -1.68 3.94
CA ASP A 14 3.55 -2.36 4.52
C ASP A 14 2.38 -1.38 4.64
N LEU A 15 1.36 -1.59 3.80
CA LEU A 15 0.13 -0.79 3.76
C LEU A 15 -1.10 -1.65 4.05
N TRP A 16 -0.94 -2.76 4.79
CA TRP A 16 -1.99 -3.76 4.92
C TRP A 16 -3.25 -3.26 5.64
N ASP A 17 -3.10 -2.42 6.67
CA ASP A 17 -4.17 -2.02 7.59
C ASP A 17 -4.56 -0.54 7.49
N ILE A 18 -4.07 0.17 6.47
CA ILE A 18 -4.29 1.62 6.33
C ILE A 18 -5.72 1.98 5.89
N VAL A 19 -6.45 1.04 5.28
CA VAL A 19 -7.82 1.26 4.78
C VAL A 19 -8.82 0.63 5.75
N PRO A 20 -9.84 1.37 6.23
CA PRO A 20 -10.79 0.84 7.18
C PRO A 20 -11.68 -0.23 6.52
N ALA A 21 -12.15 -1.19 7.33
CA ALA A 21 -12.89 -2.36 6.84
C ALA A 21 -14.17 -2.03 6.05
N ASN A 22 -14.79 -0.87 6.30
CA ASN A 22 -15.98 -0.40 5.60
C ASN A 22 -15.69 0.13 4.18
N GLU A 23 -14.43 0.34 3.82
CA GLU A 23 -14.01 0.72 2.46
C GLU A 23 -13.58 -0.50 1.63
N PHE A 24 -13.86 -1.71 2.10
CA PHE A 24 -13.79 -2.92 1.30
C PHE A 24 -15.17 -3.24 0.71
N THR A 25 -15.17 -3.69 -0.54
CA THR A 25 -16.38 -4.14 -1.24
C THR A 25 -16.73 -5.59 -0.87
N ASN A 26 -17.69 -6.21 -1.57
CA ASN A 26 -18.23 -7.55 -1.32
C ASN A 26 -17.19 -8.69 -1.23
N SER A 27 -15.94 -8.44 -1.60
CA SER A 27 -14.79 -9.26 -1.21
C SER A 27 -13.81 -8.39 -0.42
N ALA A 28 -13.30 -8.90 0.71
CA ALA A 28 -12.35 -8.22 1.61
C ALA A 28 -10.95 -7.94 1.00
N ILE A 29 -10.86 -7.78 -0.32
CA ILE A 29 -9.64 -7.56 -1.09
C ILE A 29 -9.80 -6.35 -2.03
N HIS A 30 -11.00 -6.09 -2.54
CA HIS A 30 -11.24 -4.95 -3.45
C HIS A 30 -11.73 -3.75 -2.65
N LEU A 31 -11.05 -2.61 -2.82
CA LEU A 31 -11.42 -1.36 -2.17
C LEU A 31 -12.52 -0.61 -2.92
N THR A 32 -13.24 0.25 -2.21
CA THR A 32 -14.09 1.28 -2.80
C THR A 32 -13.20 2.33 -3.50
N PRO A 33 -13.78 3.24 -4.31
CA PRO A 33 -13.02 4.38 -4.84
C PRO A 33 -12.38 5.26 -3.76
N ALA A 34 -13.01 5.40 -2.59
CA ALA A 34 -12.44 6.15 -1.47
C ALA A 34 -11.26 5.41 -0.84
N GLY A 35 -11.40 4.09 -0.62
CA GLY A 35 -10.31 3.24 -0.14
C GLY A 35 -9.10 3.23 -1.07
N GLU A 36 -9.31 3.16 -2.38
CA GLU A 36 -8.23 3.25 -3.38
C GLU A 36 -7.50 4.61 -3.33
N ASN A 37 -8.24 5.71 -3.14
CA ASN A 37 -7.59 7.01 -2.98
C ASN A 37 -6.72 7.06 -1.71
N MET A 38 -7.19 6.51 -0.59
CA MET A 38 -6.38 6.41 0.64
C MET A 38 -5.11 5.57 0.40
N LEU A 39 -5.23 4.43 -0.28
CA LEU A 39 -4.09 3.59 -0.63
C LEU A 39 -3.06 4.37 -1.49
N ALA A 40 -3.53 5.07 -2.52
CA ALA A 40 -2.68 5.86 -3.39
C ALA A 40 -1.96 7.01 -2.65
N GLU A 41 -2.68 7.75 -1.80
CA GLU A 41 -2.12 8.84 -1.00
C GLU A 41 -1.05 8.34 -0.02
N ASN A 42 -1.25 7.17 0.59
CA ASN A 42 -0.27 6.57 1.51
C ASN A 42 0.93 5.95 0.78
N LEU A 43 0.75 5.45 -0.45
CA LEU A 43 1.84 4.89 -1.26
C LEU A 43 2.72 5.98 -1.89
N ALA A 44 2.14 7.11 -2.30
CA ALA A 44 2.83 8.15 -3.07
C ALA A 44 4.16 8.64 -2.47
N PRO A 45 4.30 8.89 -1.15
CA PRO A 45 5.57 9.32 -0.55
C PRO A 45 6.72 8.36 -0.84
N TYR A 46 6.47 7.05 -0.74
CA TYR A 46 7.49 6.02 -0.97
C TYR A 46 7.94 5.95 -2.43
N ILE A 47 7.07 6.30 -3.39
CA ILE A 47 7.46 6.37 -4.81
C ILE A 47 8.30 7.63 -5.05
N LEU A 48 7.81 8.78 -4.61
CA LEU A 48 8.44 10.07 -4.88
C LEU A 48 9.82 10.21 -4.22
N GLU A 49 10.02 9.63 -3.03
CA GLU A 49 11.32 9.63 -2.37
C GLU A 49 12.38 8.79 -3.10
N ASN A 50 11.95 7.73 -3.79
CA ASN A 50 12.82 6.78 -4.50
C ASN A 50 13.03 7.12 -5.99
N CYS A 51 12.26 8.05 -6.56
CA CYS A 51 12.39 8.53 -7.94
C CYS A 51 13.27 9.79 -8.06
N LYS A 52 14.46 9.78 -7.46
CA LYS A 52 15.45 10.87 -7.55
C LYS A 52 16.53 10.60 -8.59
#